data_AF-A0A430UEK0-F1
#
_entry.id   AF-A0A430UEK0-F1
#
_cell.length_a   1.000
_cell.length_b   1.000
_cell.length_c   1.000
_cell.angle_alpha   90.00
_cell.angle_beta   90.00
_cell.angle_gamma   90.00
#
_symmetry.space_group_name_H-M   'P 1'
#
loop_
_entity.id
_entity.type
_entity.pdbx_description
1 polymer ?
#
loop_
_entity_poly.entity_id
_entity_poly.type
_entity_poly.pdbx_seq_one_letter_code
_entity_poly.pdbx_strand_id
1 'polypeptide(L)'
;MRNTKGFTLIELLIVIAIIGILAAVLVPNLLNARRTATQRAAEAHGQNVYKVVSAYLAEDPARSAQDITDTNCADGFTAGTFSVGNAPAGVGCTYSATGPDTFTITVTAPGGFSKTFP
;
A
#
# COMPACT_ATOMS: atom_id res chain seq x y z
N MET A 1 -34.60 13.12 -47.78
CA MET A 1 -35.24 13.53 -46.51
C MET A 1 -34.47 12.88 -45.37
N ARG A 2 -33.74 13.64 -44.55
CA ARG A 2 -32.97 13.08 -43.42
C ARG A 2 -33.89 12.99 -42.21
N ASN A 3 -34.25 11.77 -41.82
CA ASN A 3 -35.07 11.51 -40.64
C ASN A 3 -34.16 11.61 -39.40
N THR A 4 -34.03 12.81 -38.85
CA THR A 4 -33.23 13.04 -37.63
C THR A 4 -34.00 12.47 -36.44
N LYS A 5 -33.66 11.25 -36.03
CA LYS A 5 -34.17 10.69 -34.77
C LYS A 5 -33.55 11.48 -33.62
N GLY A 6 -34.35 12.28 -32.93
CA GLY A 6 -33.96 12.96 -31.69
C GLY A 6 -33.99 11.98 -30.51
N PHE A 7 -33.05 12.14 -29.59
CA PHE A 7 -33.05 11.44 -28.30
C PHE A 7 -34.20 11.96 -27.45
N THR A 8 -35.03 11.08 -26.89
CA THR A 8 -36.15 11.53 -26.05
C THR A 8 -35.68 11.90 -24.65
N LEU A 9 -36.33 12.88 -24.02
CA LEU A 9 -36.04 13.26 -22.65
C LEU A 9 -36.26 12.09 -21.67
N ILE A 10 -37.24 11.23 -21.94
CA ILE A 10 -37.52 10.05 -21.12
C ILE A 10 -36.42 8.99 -21.23
N GLU A 11 -35.85 8.79 -22.43
CA GLU A 11 -34.68 7.91 -22.61
C GLU A 11 -33.51 8.40 -21.77
N LEU A 12 -33.26 9.71 -21.75
CA LEU A 12 -32.17 10.27 -20.95
C LEU A 12 -32.44 10.14 -19.44
N LEU A 13 -33.70 10.32 -19.02
CA LEU A 13 -34.11 10.22 -17.62
C LEU A 13 -33.96 8.79 -17.08
N ILE A 14 -34.35 7.78 -17.85
CA ILE A 14 -34.20 6.37 -17.43
C ILE A 14 -32.71 6.00 -17.34
N VAL A 15 -31.87 6.48 -18.25
CA VAL A 15 -30.42 6.19 -18.24
C VAL A 15 -29.76 6.73 -16.97
N ILE A 16 -30.02 8.00 -16.61
CA ILE A 16 -29.44 8.57 -15.38
C ILE A 16 -29.98 7.89 -14.11
N ALA A 17 -31.23 7.44 -14.13
CA ALA A 17 -31.82 6.70 -13.01
C ALA A 17 -31.11 5.36 -12.79
N ILE A 18 -30.85 4.60 -13.85
CA ILE A 18 -30.12 3.33 -13.77
C ILE A 18 -28.66 3.54 -13.35
N ILE A 19 -27.98 4.53 -13.94
CA ILE A 19 -26.60 4.88 -13.54
C ILE A 19 -26.55 5.28 -12.05
N GLY A 20 -27.55 6.02 -11.56
CA GLY A 20 -27.66 6.41 -10.16
C GLY A 20 -27.75 5.20 -9.21
N ILE A 21 -28.58 4.21 -9.54
CA ILE A 21 -28.72 2.97 -8.75
C ILE A 21 -27.40 2.19 -8.73
N LEU A 22 -26.78 2.02 -9.89
CA LEU A 22 -25.50 1.31 -10.01
C LEU A 22 -24.40 2.02 -9.23
N ALA A 23 -24.28 3.34 -9.36
CA ALA A 23 -23.26 4.13 -8.66
C ALA A 23 -23.42 4.06 -7.14
N ALA A 24 -24.66 4.08 -6.63
CA ALA A 24 -24.94 4.02 -5.19
C ALA A 24 -24.38 2.75 -4.52
N VAL A 25 -24.46 1.60 -5.19
CA VAL A 25 -23.94 0.33 -4.66
C VAL A 25 -22.43 0.18 -4.94
N LEU A 26 -21.97 0.67 -6.10
CA LEU A 26 -20.63 0.40 -6.59
C LEU A 26 -19.56 1.28 -5.91
N VAL A 27 -19.87 2.54 -5.62
CA VAL A 27 -18.93 3.49 -4.97
C VAL A 27 -18.46 3.00 -3.59
N PRO A 28 -19.32 2.65 -2.62
CA PRO A 28 -18.84 2.20 -1.30
C PRO A 28 -18.01 0.91 -1.38
N ASN A 29 -18.41 -0.03 -2.24
CA ASN A 29 -17.66 -1.28 -2.45
C ASN A 29 -16.27 -1.01 -3.04
N LEU A 30 -16.19 -0.15 -4.06
CA LEU A 30 -14.92 0.24 -4.66
C LEU A 30 -13.97 0.91 -3.66
N LEU A 31 -14.50 1.79 -2.80
CA LEU A 31 -13.70 2.46 -1.77
C LEU A 31 -13.16 1.44 -0.75
N ASN A 32 -13.97 0.46 -0.34
CA ASN A 32 -13.52 -0.58 0.58
C ASN A 32 -12.47 -1.50 -0.07
N ALA A 33 -12.71 -1.95 -1.30
CA ALA A 33 -11.77 -2.77 -2.05
C ALA A 33 -10.41 -2.08 -2.23
N ARG A 34 -10.40 -0.78 -2.54
CA ARG A 34 -9.17 0.01 -2.61
C ARG A 34 -8.44 0.08 -1.27
N ARG A 35 -9.16 0.31 -0.16
CA ARG A 35 -8.55 0.30 1.19
C ARG A 35 -7.92 -1.04 1.52
N THR A 36 -8.65 -2.15 1.33
CA THR A 36 -8.11 -3.49 1.57
C THR A 36 -6.89 -3.77 0.69
N ALA A 37 -6.92 -3.37 -0.59
CA ALA A 37 -5.76 -3.52 -1.47
C ALA A 37 -4.54 -2.76 -0.95
N THR A 38 -4.71 -1.50 -0.50
CA THR A 38 -3.60 -0.72 0.09
C THR A 38 -3.06 -1.34 1.38
N GLN A 39 -3.92 -1.90 2.23
CA GLN A 39 -3.50 -2.60 3.46
C GLN A 39 -2.67 -3.85 3.13
N ARG A 40 -3.12 -4.67 2.17
CA ARG A 40 -2.37 -5.85 1.72
C ARG A 40 -1.02 -5.48 1.11
N ALA A 41 -0.99 -4.40 0.33
CA ALA A 41 0.24 -3.89 -0.26
C ALA A 41 1.21 -3.38 0.83
N ALA A 42 0.70 -2.73 1.88
CA ALA A 42 1.51 -2.35 3.05
C ALA A 42 2.11 -3.56 3.77
N GLU A 43 1.31 -4.61 4.00
CA GLU A 43 1.81 -5.86 4.61
C GLU A 43 2.93 -6.48 3.78
N ALA A 44 2.74 -6.57 2.46
CA ALA A 44 3.75 -7.12 1.54
C ALA A 44 5.03 -6.28 1.55
N HIS A 45 4.90 -4.95 1.57
CA HIS A 45 6.04 -4.04 1.64
C HIS A 45 6.84 -4.24 2.93
N GLY A 46 6.18 -4.27 4.08
CA GLY A 46 6.85 -4.50 5.37
C GLY A 46 7.58 -5.85 5.43
N GLN A 47 7.00 -6.91 4.86
CA GLN A 47 7.68 -8.21 4.74
C GLN A 47 8.91 -8.15 3.82
N ASN A 48 8.86 -7.38 2.75
CA ASN A 48 10.01 -7.22 1.85
C ASN A 48 11.15 -6.46 2.54
N VAL A 49 10.84 -5.39 3.28
CA VAL A 49 11.82 -4.66 4.09
C VAL A 49 12.42 -5.60 5.14
N TYR A 50 11.59 -6.45 5.78
CA TYR A 50 12.06 -7.41 6.77
C TYR A 50 13.07 -8.39 6.20
N LYS A 51 12.79 -8.91 5.00
CA LYS A 51 13.70 -9.80 4.28
C LYS A 51 15.02 -9.12 3.92
N VAL A 52 14.99 -7.83 3.58
CA VAL A 52 16.21 -7.07 3.26
C VAL A 52 17.10 -6.91 4.49
N VAL A 53 16.53 -6.57 5.65
CA VAL A 53 17.29 -6.48 6.90
C VAL A 53 17.80 -7.86 7.32
N SER A 54 16.96 -8.90 7.26
CA SER A 54 17.39 -10.24 7.65
C SER A 54 18.45 -10.82 6.72
N ALA A 55 18.41 -10.52 5.42
CA ALA A 55 19.47 -10.86 4.49
C ALA A 55 20.79 -10.13 4.81
N TYR A 56 20.72 -8.85 5.15
CA TYR A 56 21.88 -8.05 5.56
C TYR A 56 22.57 -8.61 6.81
N LEU A 57 21.81 -9.02 7.83
CA LEU A 57 22.37 -9.64 9.04
C LEU A 57 22.88 -11.06 8.80
N ALA A 58 22.28 -11.79 7.85
CA ALA A 58 22.71 -13.13 7.49
C ALA A 58 24.01 -13.16 6.65
N GLU A 59 24.38 -12.05 6.02
CA GLU A 59 25.57 -11.97 5.16
C GLU A 59 26.88 -12.04 5.96
N ASP A 60 26.93 -11.39 7.13
CA ASP A 60 28.13 -11.34 7.97
C ASP A 60 27.73 -11.19 9.46
N PRO A 61 28.20 -12.09 10.36
CA PRO A 61 27.88 -12.04 11.78
C PRO A 61 28.42 -10.80 12.53
N ALA A 62 29.31 -10.02 11.91
CA ALA A 62 29.76 -8.74 12.45
C ALA A 62 28.78 -7.59 12.19
N ARG A 63 27.77 -7.79 11.31
CA ARG A 63 26.76 -6.79 10.98
C ARG A 63 25.74 -6.67 12.10
N SER A 64 25.27 -5.44 12.30
CA SER A 64 24.24 -5.12 13.27
C SER A 64 23.07 -4.42 12.61
N ALA A 65 21.86 -4.74 13.05
CA ALA A 65 20.64 -4.04 12.65
C ALA A 65 20.72 -2.54 13.00
N GLN A 66 21.50 -2.19 14.03
CA GLN A 66 21.73 -0.81 14.44
C GLN A 66 22.66 -0.04 13.49
N ASP A 67 23.37 -0.73 12.59
CA ASP A 67 24.20 -0.07 11.57
C ASP A 67 23.34 0.57 10.46
N ILE A 68 22.08 0.13 10.33
CA ILE A 68 21.14 0.70 9.37
C ILE A 68 20.55 1.97 10.00
N THR A 69 21.01 3.12 9.51
CA THR A 69 20.60 4.43 10.04
C THR A 69 19.29 4.94 9.44
N ASP A 70 18.85 4.37 8.32
CA ASP A 70 17.60 4.76 7.69
C ASP A 70 16.41 4.21 8.48
N THR A 71 15.62 5.09 9.08
CA THR A 71 14.42 4.74 9.85
C THR A 71 13.15 4.81 9.00
N ASN A 72 13.22 5.34 7.78
CA ASN A 72 12.08 5.49 6.90
C ASN A 72 12.18 4.49 5.74
N CYS A 73 11.38 3.44 5.78
CA CYS A 73 11.33 2.44 4.72
C CYS A 73 10.26 2.71 3.66
N ALA A 74 9.64 3.89 3.66
CA ALA A 74 8.60 4.26 2.69
C ALA A 74 9.18 4.80 1.38
N ASP A 75 10.30 5.50 1.43
CA ASP A 75 10.91 6.19 0.28
C ASP A 75 11.98 5.35 -0.44
N GLY A 76 11.88 4.02 -0.29
CA GLY A 76 12.94 3.09 -0.57
C GLY A 76 13.72 2.78 0.70
N PHE A 77 14.33 1.61 0.77
CA PHE A 77 15.07 1.17 1.95
C PHE A 77 16.26 0.32 1.53
N THR A 78 17.43 0.60 2.08
CA THR A 78 18.67 -0.13 1.75
C THR A 78 19.39 -0.57 3.01
N ALA A 79 19.78 -1.85 3.06
CA ALA A 79 20.63 -2.44 4.08
C ALA A 79 21.82 -3.12 3.39
N GLY A 80 23.00 -2.49 3.43
CA GLY A 80 24.16 -2.94 2.67
C GLY A 80 23.90 -2.92 1.16
N THR A 81 23.95 -4.08 0.50
CA THR A 81 23.69 -4.23 -0.93
C THR A 81 22.23 -4.59 -1.24
N PHE A 82 21.43 -4.90 -0.21
CA PHE A 82 20.03 -5.28 -0.34
C PHE A 82 19.14 -4.04 -0.30
N SER A 83 18.15 -3.97 -1.19
CA SER A 83 17.24 -2.83 -1.23
C SER A 83 15.80 -3.22 -1.57
N VAL A 84 14.87 -2.42 -1.09
CA VAL A 84 13.46 -2.40 -1.50
C VAL A 84 13.18 -1.03 -2.10
N GLY A 85 12.41 -0.99 -3.18
CA GLY A 85 11.93 0.27 -3.76
C GLY A 85 10.90 0.97 -2.86
N ASN A 86 10.32 2.05 -3.37
CA ASN A 86 9.34 2.84 -2.64
C ASN A 86 8.10 2.01 -2.24
N ALA A 87 7.55 2.33 -1.08
CA ALA A 87 6.27 1.80 -0.65
C ALA A 87 5.14 2.26 -1.60
N PRO A 88 4.06 1.47 -1.71
CA PRO A 88 2.87 1.89 -2.45
C PRO A 88 2.31 3.22 -1.94
N ALA A 89 1.68 4.00 -2.82
CA ALA A 89 1.11 5.29 -2.45
C ALA A 89 0.12 5.18 -1.27
N GLY A 90 0.30 6.04 -0.27
CA GLY A 90 -0.51 6.08 0.95
C GLY A 90 -0.08 5.09 2.04
N VAL A 91 0.99 4.32 1.82
CA VAL A 91 1.59 3.45 2.83
C VAL A 91 2.74 4.18 3.54
N GLY A 92 2.72 4.22 4.86
CA GLY A 92 3.87 4.60 5.68
C GLY A 92 4.67 3.36 6.08
N CYS A 93 5.97 3.52 6.30
CA CYS A 93 6.84 2.43 6.72
C CYS A 93 7.97 2.99 7.59
N THR A 94 8.17 2.42 8.78
CA THR A 94 9.28 2.77 9.66
C THR A 94 10.08 1.52 10.06
N TYR A 95 11.39 1.68 10.10
CA TYR A 95 12.35 0.70 10.59
C TYR A 95 12.90 1.15 11.95
N SER A 96 13.07 0.21 12.87
CA SER A 96 13.67 0.47 14.19
C SER A 96 14.46 -0.73 14.68
N ALA A 97 15.71 -0.53 15.08
CA ALA A 97 16.55 -1.53 15.72
C ALA A 97 16.76 -1.22 17.20
N THR A 98 16.57 -2.21 18.06
CA THR A 98 16.74 -2.10 19.53
C THR A 98 17.96 -2.89 20.03
N GLY A 99 18.53 -3.74 19.18
CA GLY A 99 19.77 -4.48 19.45
C GLY A 99 20.42 -4.93 18.14
N PRO A 100 21.57 -5.60 18.20
CA PRO A 100 22.32 -6.00 17.01
C PRO A 100 21.54 -6.95 16.10
N ASP A 101 20.75 -7.85 16.68
CA ASP A 101 19.91 -8.80 15.95
C ASP A 101 18.41 -8.56 16.15
N THR A 102 18.05 -7.45 16.81
CA THR A 102 16.66 -7.16 17.20
C THR A 102 16.19 -5.90 16.52
N PHE A 103 15.30 -6.06 15.54
CA PHE A 103 14.70 -4.97 14.80
C PHE A 103 13.21 -5.20 14.60
N THR A 104 12.52 -4.14 14.21
CA THR A 104 11.10 -4.15 13.91
C THR A 104 10.82 -3.27 12.71
N ILE A 105 9.80 -3.64 11.95
CA ILE A 105 9.31 -2.84 10.83
C ILE A 105 7.83 -2.57 11.03
N THR A 106 7.45 -1.31 11.07
CA THR A 106 6.05 -0.91 11.24
C THR A 106 5.55 -0.28 9.95
N VAL A 107 4.50 -0.85 9.38
CA VAL A 107 3.81 -0.31 8.20
C VAL A 107 2.46 0.26 8.59
N THR A 108 2.08 1.37 7.98
CA THR A 108 0.78 2.02 8.18
C THR A 108 0.07 2.22 6.84
N ALA A 109 -1.26 2.18 6.84
CA ALA A 109 -2.07 2.43 5.65
C ALA A 109 -3.37 3.18 6.00
N PRO A 110 -4.08 3.78 5.02
CA PRO A 110 -5.27 4.57 5.28
C PRO A 110 -6.36 3.75 5.99
N GLY A 111 -7.16 4.44 6.81
CA GLY A 111 -8.19 3.78 7.62
C GLY A 111 -7.67 3.23 8.96
N GLY A 112 -6.53 3.72 9.45
CA GLY A 112 -5.99 3.36 10.77
C GLY A 112 -5.28 2.01 10.82
N PHE A 113 -4.92 1.45 9.67
CA PHE A 113 -4.18 0.20 9.61
C PHE A 113 -2.74 0.43 10.08
N SER A 114 -2.27 -0.39 11.01
CA SER A 114 -0.88 -0.45 11.44
C SER A 114 -0.51 -1.90 11.71
N LYS A 115 0.67 -2.32 11.26
CA LYS A 115 1.20 -3.66 11.51
C LYS A 115 2.69 -3.59 11.74
N THR A 116 3.16 -4.27 12.78
CA THR A 116 4.57 -4.37 13.11
C THR A 116 5.05 -5.80 12.89
N PHE A 117 6.17 -5.93 12.18
CA PHE A 117 6.90 -7.17 11.97
C PHE A 117 8.07 -7.21 12.97
N PRO A 118 8.20 -8.29 13.77
CA PRO A 118 9.37 -8.54 14.60
C PRO A 118 10.52 -9.13 13.79
#